data_AF-A0A3D4AY27-F1
#
_entry.id   AF-A0A3D4AY27-F1
#
_cell.length_a   1.000
_cell.length_b   1.000
_cell.length_c   1.000
_cell.angle_alpha   90.00
_cell.angle_beta   90.00
_cell.angle_gamma   90.00
#
_symmetry.space_group_name_H-M   'P 1'
#
loop_
_entity.id
_entity.type
_entity.pdbx_description
1 polymer ?
#
loop_
_entity_poly.entity_id
_entity_poly.type
_entity_poly.pdbx_seq_one_letter_code
_entity_poly.pdbx_strand_id
1 'polypeptide(L)'
;KWLFGPVGLGFVYVARPQLSEISPYIIPEPEDSADYQRYIRPLSAGARIELGTSSSALPIGLGTAVDLVSTIGLETIEAHTSGLVEQLRTGLEAIDEVEFVTPEPQVVKGSALLSFVLRERDADAIQHIVRTMLERHRIVIKHQQEICGIRLSPACFNTDQEVADFLRSFQEMMAA
;
A
#
# COMPACT_ATOMS: atom_id res chain seq x y z
N LYS A 1 -0.66 5.16 4.13
CA LYS A 1 -0.16 4.16 3.15
C LYS A 1 1.21 4.62 2.63
N TRP A 2 1.68 4.15 1.47
CA TRP A 2 3.04 4.37 0.92
C TRP A 2 3.47 5.83 0.74
N LEU A 3 2.54 6.77 0.64
CA LEU A 3 2.85 8.22 0.59
C LEU A 3 2.99 8.87 1.97
N PHE A 4 2.81 8.13 3.06
CA PHE A 4 2.90 8.63 4.45
C PHE A 4 1.98 9.82 4.80
N GLY A 5 0.97 10.09 3.96
CA GLY A 5 -0.05 11.10 4.23
C GLY A 5 -1.01 10.71 5.37
N PRO A 6 -1.77 11.69 5.89
CA PRO A 6 -2.70 11.49 7.00
C PRO A 6 -3.86 10.56 6.65
N VAL A 7 -4.42 9.92 7.67
CA VAL A 7 -5.64 9.09 7.52
C VAL A 7 -6.84 9.98 7.22
N GLY A 8 -7.71 9.54 6.31
CA GLY A 8 -8.97 10.22 5.99
C GLY A 8 -8.95 11.07 4.71
N LEU A 9 -7.83 11.10 3.97
CA LEU A 9 -7.74 11.76 2.67
C LEU A 9 -7.11 10.83 1.62
N GLY A 10 -7.67 10.88 0.42
CA GLY A 10 -7.09 10.33 -0.80
C GLY A 10 -7.33 11.32 -1.94
N PHE A 11 -6.87 10.97 -3.14
CA PHE A 11 -7.07 11.80 -4.32
C PHE A 11 -7.40 10.94 -5.54
N VAL A 12 -8.11 11.54 -6.48
CA VAL A 12 -8.37 10.99 -7.81
C VAL A 12 -7.80 11.96 -8.82
N TYR A 13 -6.97 11.44 -9.73
CA TYR A 13 -6.52 12.19 -10.89
C TYR A 13 -7.51 11.97 -12.03
N VAL A 14 -8.00 13.05 -12.63
CA VAL A 14 -8.73 12.98 -13.89
C VAL A 14 -8.04 13.84 -14.91
N ALA A 15 -7.68 13.21 -16.03
CA ALA A 15 -7.07 13.89 -17.15
C ALA A 15 -8.03 14.91 -17.76
N ARG A 16 -7.47 16.02 -18.25
CA ARG A 16 -8.25 17.18 -18.72
C ARG A 16 -9.31 16.82 -19.77
N PRO A 17 -9.03 15.96 -20.78
CA PRO A 17 -10.03 15.59 -21.77
C PRO A 17 -11.26 14.86 -21.18
N GLN A 18 -11.10 14.18 -20.05
CA GLN A 18 -12.15 13.39 -19.41
C GLN A 18 -12.96 14.20 -18.38
N LEU A 19 -12.62 15.48 -18.14
CA LEU A 19 -13.32 16.29 -17.14
C LEU A 19 -14.81 16.48 -17.42
N SER A 20 -15.24 16.43 -18.69
CA SER A 20 -16.65 16.50 -19.07
C SER A 20 -17.41 15.20 -18.81
N GLU A 21 -16.70 14.07 -18.71
CA GLU A 21 -17.29 12.74 -18.50
C GLU A 21 -17.46 12.39 -17.03
N ILE A 22 -16.81 13.13 -16.13
CA ILE A 22 -17.03 12.98 -14.69
C ILE A 22 -18.42 13.54 -14.35
N SER A 23 -19.36 12.65 -14.09
CA SER A 23 -20.61 13.00 -13.43
C SER A 23 -20.52 12.68 -11.93
N PRO A 24 -20.46 13.68 -11.04
CA PRO A 24 -20.52 13.43 -9.61
C PRO A 24 -21.91 12.93 -9.24
N TYR A 25 -21.99 11.74 -8.63
CA TYR A 25 -23.25 11.11 -8.17
C TYR A 25 -24.05 11.96 -7.13
N ILE A 26 -23.50 13.11 -6.72
CA ILE A 26 -23.91 13.88 -5.53
C ILE A 26 -24.51 15.26 -5.91
N ILE A 27 -24.43 15.68 -7.17
CA ILE A 27 -25.05 16.93 -7.64
C ILE A 27 -26.36 16.58 -8.38
N PRO A 28 -27.54 17.06 -7.95
CA PRO A 28 -28.70 17.06 -8.83
C PRO A 28 -28.33 17.87 -10.08
N GLU A 29 -28.59 17.35 -11.28
CA GLU A 29 -28.34 18.10 -12.52
C GLU A 29 -28.88 19.53 -12.34
N PRO A 30 -28.04 20.57 -12.49
CA PRO A 30 -28.51 21.92 -12.32
C PRO A 30 -29.62 22.18 -13.33
N GLU A 31 -30.70 22.82 -12.89
CA GLU A 31 -31.79 23.23 -13.77
C GLU A 31 -31.22 23.93 -15.00
N ASP A 32 -31.72 23.52 -16.17
CA ASP A 32 -31.23 23.80 -17.51
C ASP A 32 -31.46 25.28 -17.91
N SER A 33 -30.94 26.20 -17.10
CA SER A 33 -30.98 27.63 -17.34
C SER A 33 -29.73 28.05 -18.11
N ALA A 34 -29.92 28.80 -19.19
CA ALA A 34 -28.86 29.26 -20.08
C ALA A 34 -27.76 30.08 -19.37
N ASP A 35 -28.08 30.69 -18.22
CA ASP A 35 -27.11 31.39 -17.38
C ASP A 35 -26.19 30.42 -16.63
N TYR A 36 -26.69 29.27 -16.17
CA TYR A 36 -25.91 28.28 -15.43
C TYR A 36 -24.86 27.59 -16.31
N GLN A 37 -25.21 27.30 -17.57
CA GLN A 37 -24.29 26.70 -18.54
C GLN A 37 -23.09 27.62 -18.89
N ARG A 38 -23.25 28.95 -18.74
CA ARG A 38 -22.18 29.93 -18.98
C ARG A 38 -21.16 30.03 -17.84
N TYR A 39 -21.55 29.66 -16.62
CA TYR A 39 -20.71 29.79 -15.43
C TYR A 39 -19.85 28.56 -15.10
N ILE A 40 -20.15 27.38 -15.64
CA ILE A 40 -19.53 26.13 -15.19
C ILE A 40 -18.99 25.30 -16.36
N ARG A 41 -17.87 25.73 -16.96
CA ARG A 41 -16.85 24.75 -17.36
C ARG A 41 -16.03 24.49 -16.10
N PRO A 42 -16.19 23.35 -15.41
CA PRO A 42 -15.44 23.11 -14.20
C PRO A 42 -13.96 23.10 -14.54
N LEU A 43 -13.22 23.95 -13.83
CA LEU A 43 -11.79 24.18 -14.06
C LEU A 43 -10.94 22.97 -13.65
N SER A 44 -11.51 22.06 -12.84
CA SER A 44 -10.87 20.85 -12.32
C SER A 44 -11.91 19.79 -11.93
N ALA A 45 -11.46 18.56 -11.70
CA ALA A 45 -12.29 17.50 -11.12
C ALA A 45 -12.77 17.87 -9.71
N GLY A 46 -11.92 18.51 -8.90
CA GLY A 46 -12.26 18.99 -7.55
C GLY A 46 -13.49 19.90 -7.53
N ALA A 47 -13.60 20.83 -8.49
CA ALA A 47 -14.78 21.70 -8.61
C ALA A 47 -16.10 20.94 -8.85
N ARG A 48 -16.05 19.69 -9.34
CA ARG A 48 -17.22 18.83 -9.51
C ARG A 48 -17.50 17.94 -8.29
N ILE A 49 -16.47 17.50 -7.57
CA ILE A 49 -16.60 16.40 -6.59
C ILE A 49 -16.35 16.81 -5.13
N GLU A 50 -15.60 17.88 -4.88
CA GLU A 50 -15.24 18.33 -3.52
C GLU A 50 -16.28 19.30 -2.99
N LEU A 51 -17.42 18.75 -2.56
CA LEU A 51 -18.54 19.51 -2.02
C LEU A 51 -18.51 19.55 -0.49
N GLY A 52 -19.07 20.63 0.06
CA GLY A 52 -19.21 20.81 1.50
C GLY A 52 -17.93 21.28 2.18
N THR A 53 -17.93 21.23 3.52
CA THR A 53 -16.77 21.64 4.32
C THR A 53 -15.76 20.52 4.39
N SER A 54 -14.56 20.74 3.86
CA SER A 54 -13.43 19.82 3.96
C SER A 54 -12.43 20.30 5.01
N SER A 55 -11.65 19.35 5.55
CA SER A 55 -10.54 19.70 6.44
C SER A 55 -9.40 20.29 5.63
N SER A 56 -8.99 21.52 5.93
CA SER A 56 -7.80 22.15 5.32
C SER A 56 -6.49 21.50 5.79
N ALA A 57 -6.48 20.90 6.99
CA ALA A 57 -5.29 20.27 7.55
C ALA A 57 -4.89 18.99 6.79
N LEU A 58 -5.87 18.23 6.26
CA LEU A 58 -5.57 16.98 5.57
C LEU A 58 -4.81 17.18 4.24
N PRO A 59 -5.22 18.07 3.32
CA PRO A 59 -4.46 18.36 2.10
C PRO A 59 -3.08 18.93 2.38
N ILE A 60 -2.93 19.79 3.40
CA ILE A 60 -1.62 20.34 3.79
C ILE A 60 -0.69 19.22 4.27
N GLY A 61 -1.19 18.33 5.13
CA GLY A 61 -0.43 17.17 5.61
C GLY A 61 -0.06 16.21 4.46
N LEU A 62 -0.97 15.99 3.52
CA LEU A 62 -0.69 15.19 2.32
C LEU A 62 0.39 15.85 1.45
N GLY A 63 0.32 17.17 1.21
CA GLY A 63 1.33 17.91 0.47
C GLY A 63 2.72 17.76 1.09
N THR A 64 2.82 17.88 2.41
CA THR A 64 4.07 17.67 3.16
C THR A 64 4.61 16.25 2.96
N ALA A 65 3.72 15.24 2.95
CA ALA A 65 4.12 13.86 2.77
C ALA A 65 4.59 13.57 1.33
N VAL A 66 3.98 14.22 0.33
CA VAL A 66 4.44 14.20 -1.06
C VAL A 66 5.83 14.85 -1.16
N ASP A 67 6.04 16.02 -0.57
CA ASP A 67 7.33 16.70 -0.57
C ASP A 67 8.43 15.84 0.05
N LEU A 68 8.13 15.12 1.14
CA LEU A 68 9.05 14.17 1.76
C LEU A 68 9.44 13.04 0.78
N VAL A 69 8.44 12.38 0.17
CA VAL A 69 8.69 11.30 -0.79
C VAL A 69 9.47 11.81 -2.01
N SER A 70 9.14 12.98 -2.52
CA SER A 70 9.84 13.62 -3.63
C SER A 70 11.28 14.01 -3.26
N THR A 71 11.54 14.42 -2.02
CA THR A 71 12.88 14.74 -1.52
C THR A 71 13.77 13.49 -1.44
N ILE A 72 13.22 12.35 -1.03
CA ILE A 72 13.94 11.06 -1.00
C ILE A 72 14.16 10.54 -2.44
N GLY A 73 13.18 10.74 -3.32
CA GLY A 73 13.18 10.26 -4.69
C GLY A 73 12.53 8.88 -4.83
N LEU A 74 11.66 8.72 -5.83
CA LEU A 74 10.92 7.47 -6.03
C LEU A 74 11.85 6.33 -6.45
N GLU A 75 12.87 6.62 -7.24
CA GLU A 75 13.87 5.64 -7.69
C GLU A 75 14.70 5.12 -6.51
N THR A 76 15.06 6.00 -5.57
CA THR A 76 15.76 5.64 -4.33
C THR A 76 14.90 4.71 -3.47
N ILE A 77 13.62 5.08 -3.28
CA ILE A 77 12.66 4.28 -2.51
C ILE A 77 12.44 2.92 -3.16
N GLU A 78 12.27 2.90 -4.49
CA GLU A 78 12.07 1.67 -5.25
C GLU A 78 13.29 0.75 -5.15
N ALA A 79 14.50 1.27 -5.35
CA ALA A 79 15.72 0.47 -5.26
C ALA A 79 15.89 -0.13 -3.85
N HIS A 80 15.72 0.68 -2.80
CA HIS A 80 15.82 0.24 -1.41
C HIS A 80 14.79 -0.85 -1.09
N THR A 81 13.51 -0.58 -1.34
CA THR A 81 12.44 -1.52 -1.01
C THR A 81 12.50 -2.79 -1.85
N SER A 82 12.97 -2.72 -3.10
CA SER A 82 13.23 -3.89 -3.93
C SER A 82 14.34 -4.76 -3.34
N GLY A 83 15.41 -4.15 -2.81
CA GLY A 83 16.47 -4.86 -2.10
C GLY A 83 15.97 -5.62 -0.87
N LEU A 84 15.11 -4.98 -0.06
CA LEU A 84 14.49 -5.62 1.10
C LEU A 84 13.59 -6.80 0.70
N VAL A 85 12.81 -6.66 -0.37
CA VAL A 85 11.96 -7.76 -0.88
C VAL A 85 12.80 -8.91 -1.41
N GLU A 86 13.91 -8.64 -2.09
CA GLU A 86 14.83 -9.66 -2.57
C GLU A 86 15.44 -10.44 -1.39
N GLN A 87 15.93 -9.73 -0.37
CA GLN A 87 16.47 -10.35 0.83
C GLN A 87 15.42 -11.24 1.54
N LEU A 88 14.17 -10.76 1.66
CA LEU A 88 13.06 -11.54 2.20
C LEU A 88 12.79 -12.79 1.36
N ARG A 89 12.72 -12.66 0.04
CA ARG A 89 12.46 -13.77 -0.87
C ARG A 89 13.55 -14.84 -0.75
N THR A 90 14.82 -14.46 -0.90
CA THR A 90 15.96 -15.39 -0.77
C THR A 90 15.97 -16.10 0.58
N GLY A 91 15.69 -15.39 1.68
CA GLY A 91 15.69 -15.98 3.01
C GLY A 91 14.53 -16.96 3.25
N LEU A 92 13.39 -16.72 2.60
CA LEU A 92 12.20 -17.57 2.70
C LEU A 92 12.23 -18.75 1.73
N GLU A 93 12.90 -18.63 0.57
CA GLU A 93 13.13 -19.73 -0.38
C GLU A 93 13.88 -20.91 0.24
N ALA A 94 14.68 -20.65 1.29
CA ALA A 94 15.38 -21.69 2.05
C ALA A 94 14.46 -22.53 2.96
N ILE A 95 13.17 -22.20 3.05
CA ILE A 95 12.19 -22.88 3.91
C ILE A 95 11.25 -23.71 3.03
N ASP A 96 11.36 -25.04 3.12
CA ASP A 96 10.62 -25.96 2.26
C ASP A 96 9.10 -25.75 2.28
N GLU A 97 8.53 -25.34 3.42
CA GLU A 97 7.08 -25.12 3.60
C GLU A 97 6.55 -23.87 2.87
N VAL A 98 7.42 -22.95 2.44
CA VAL A 98 7.01 -21.68 1.84
C VAL A 98 6.65 -21.84 0.36
N GLU A 99 5.47 -21.33 -0.02
CA GLU A 99 5.07 -21.18 -1.41
C GLU A 99 4.68 -19.74 -1.71
N PHE A 100 5.39 -19.09 -2.66
CA PHE A 100 5.13 -17.70 -3.00
C PHE A 100 3.85 -17.54 -3.83
N VAL A 101 3.01 -16.59 -3.42
CA VAL A 101 1.88 -16.10 -4.22
C VAL A 101 2.30 -14.90 -5.05
N THR A 102 3.25 -14.09 -4.54
CA THR A 102 3.85 -13.00 -5.32
C THR A 102 4.63 -13.59 -6.51
N PRO A 103 4.32 -13.18 -7.76
CA PRO A 103 5.03 -13.64 -8.95
C PRO A 103 6.53 -13.39 -8.87
N GLU A 104 7.28 -14.17 -9.64
CA GLU A 104 8.72 -14.00 -9.77
C GLU A 104 9.08 -12.62 -10.33
N PRO A 105 10.12 -11.94 -9.79
CA PRO A 105 10.53 -10.61 -10.24
C PRO A 105 10.86 -10.53 -11.73
N GLN A 106 11.32 -11.64 -12.34
CA GLN A 106 11.62 -11.68 -13.78
C GLN A 106 10.35 -11.72 -14.65
N VAL A 107 9.19 -12.06 -14.07
CA VAL A 107 7.90 -12.11 -14.78
C VAL A 107 7.16 -10.79 -14.65
N VAL A 108 7.11 -10.23 -13.45
CA VAL A 108 6.45 -8.95 -13.16
C VAL A 108 7.31 -8.16 -12.19
N LYS A 109 7.59 -6.89 -12.51
CA LYS A 109 8.22 -5.97 -11.54
C LYS A 109 7.30 -5.85 -10.32
N GLY A 110 7.74 -6.41 -9.20
CA GLY A 110 6.97 -6.46 -7.97
C GLY A 110 6.82 -5.10 -7.31
N SER A 111 5.84 -5.00 -6.41
CA SER A 111 5.79 -3.91 -5.42
C SER A 111 6.63 -4.26 -4.18
N ALA A 112 6.77 -3.34 -3.23
CA ALA A 112 7.38 -3.57 -1.91
C ALA A 112 6.54 -4.50 -0.98
N LEU A 113 6.04 -5.61 -1.52
CA LEU A 113 5.14 -6.56 -0.89
C LEU A 113 5.55 -7.98 -1.27
N LEU A 114 5.61 -8.87 -0.28
CA LEU A 114 5.85 -10.30 -0.48
C LEU A 114 4.75 -11.09 0.22
N SER A 115 3.99 -11.85 -0.55
CA SER A 115 2.93 -12.73 -0.06
C SER A 115 3.29 -14.17 -0.34
N PHE A 116 3.14 -15.02 0.67
CA PHE A 116 3.37 -16.45 0.58
C PHE A 116 2.40 -17.22 1.48
N VAL A 117 2.23 -18.50 1.20
CA VAL A 117 1.51 -19.44 2.03
C VAL A 117 2.48 -20.46 2.62
N LEU A 118 2.05 -21.16 3.66
CA LEU A 118 2.77 -22.29 4.22
C LEU A 118 1.99 -23.57 3.91
N ARG A 119 2.66 -24.56 3.33
CA ARG A 119 2.05 -25.86 3.02
C ARG A 119 1.45 -26.47 4.27
N GLU A 120 0.26 -27.05 4.11
CA GLU A 120 -0.45 -27.79 5.18
C GLU A 120 -0.72 -26.97 6.45
N ARG A 121 -0.76 -25.62 6.37
CA ARG A 121 -1.13 -24.73 7.48
C ARG A 121 -2.50 -24.09 7.22
N ASP A 122 -3.34 -24.09 8.25
CA ASP A 122 -4.64 -23.44 8.23
C ASP A 122 -4.59 -22.02 8.83
N ALA A 123 -5.75 -21.35 8.85
CA ALA A 123 -5.86 -19.96 9.28
C ALA A 123 -5.49 -19.77 10.75
N ASP A 124 -5.69 -20.78 11.59
CA ASP A 124 -5.37 -20.74 13.02
C ASP A 124 -3.85 -20.85 13.23
N ALA A 125 -3.19 -21.72 12.47
CA ALA A 125 -1.73 -21.80 12.44
C ALA A 125 -1.09 -20.47 11.98
N ILE A 126 -1.59 -19.86 10.91
CA ILE A 126 -1.09 -18.56 10.44
C ILE A 126 -1.33 -17.46 11.47
N GLN A 127 -2.50 -17.42 12.11
CA GLN A 127 -2.78 -16.46 13.20
C GLN A 127 -1.86 -16.67 14.40
N HIS A 128 -1.55 -17.92 14.73
CA HIS A 128 -0.60 -18.24 15.79
C HIS A 128 0.77 -17.68 15.46
N ILE A 129 1.27 -17.89 14.23
CA ILE A 129 2.54 -17.34 13.74
C ILE A 129 2.56 -15.81 13.86
N VAL A 130 1.53 -15.13 13.34
CA VAL A 130 1.43 -13.66 13.37
C VAL A 130 1.46 -13.12 14.80
N ARG A 131 0.75 -13.77 15.71
CA ARG A 131 0.73 -13.41 17.14
C ARG A 131 2.09 -13.65 17.79
N THR A 132 2.71 -14.80 17.54
CA THR A 132 4.03 -15.15 18.10
C THR A 132 5.11 -14.17 17.63
N MET A 133 5.10 -13.77 16.36
CA MET A 133 5.99 -12.74 15.82
C MET A 133 5.86 -11.42 16.57
N LEU A 134 4.64 -10.98 16.86
CA LEU A 134 4.42 -9.75 17.62
C LEU A 134 4.83 -9.90 19.09
N GLU A 135 4.37 -10.95 19.76
CA GLU A 135 4.52 -11.09 21.22
C GLU A 135 5.96 -11.40 21.64
N ARG A 136 6.64 -12.29 20.90
CA ARG A 136 8.00 -12.74 21.24
C ARG A 136 9.08 -11.91 20.56
N HIS A 137 8.88 -11.57 19.29
CA HIS A 137 9.92 -10.94 18.47
C HIS A 137 9.69 -9.46 18.23
N ARG A 138 8.52 -8.92 18.60
CA ARG A 138 8.11 -7.52 18.35
C ARG A 138 8.08 -7.16 16.87
N ILE A 139 7.80 -8.15 16.02
CA ILE A 139 7.72 -8.00 14.56
C ILE A 139 6.25 -8.03 14.13
N VAL A 140 5.81 -6.98 13.43
CA VAL A 140 4.44 -6.89 12.91
C VAL A 140 4.41 -7.44 11.49
N ILE A 141 3.73 -8.57 11.32
CA ILE A 141 3.42 -9.15 10.01
C ILE A 141 1.91 -9.26 9.83
N LYS A 142 1.44 -9.43 8.58
CA LYS A 142 0.01 -9.47 8.30
C LYS A 142 -0.45 -10.87 7.88
N HIS A 143 -1.53 -11.35 8.50
CA HIS A 143 -2.34 -12.43 7.96
C HIS A 143 -3.15 -11.91 6.76
N GLN A 144 -2.95 -12.52 5.59
CA GLN A 144 -3.73 -12.30 4.38
C GLN A 144 -4.82 -13.38 4.30
N GLN A 145 -5.99 -13.07 4.85
CA GLN A 145 -7.08 -14.02 5.08
C GLN A 145 -7.63 -14.65 3.79
N GLU A 146 -7.58 -13.90 2.69
CA GLU A 146 -8.13 -14.31 1.40
C GLU A 146 -7.43 -15.54 0.81
N ILE A 147 -6.18 -15.78 1.20
CA ILE A 147 -5.34 -16.89 0.73
C ILE A 147 -4.80 -17.73 1.88
N CYS A 148 -5.24 -17.48 3.13
CA CYS A 148 -4.67 -18.10 4.32
C CYS A 148 -3.13 -17.98 4.37
N GLY A 149 -2.61 -16.79 4.02
CA GLY A 149 -1.17 -16.56 3.82
C GLY A 149 -0.61 -15.48 4.72
N ILE A 150 0.70 -15.28 4.62
CA ILE A 150 1.42 -14.20 5.29
C ILE A 150 1.81 -13.16 4.24
N ARG A 151 1.59 -11.89 4.58
CA ARG A 151 2.05 -10.76 3.78
C ARG A 151 3.04 -9.92 4.57
N LEU A 152 4.21 -9.73 3.97
CA LEU A 152 5.25 -8.82 4.40
C LEU A 152 5.19 -7.55 3.55
N SER A 153 5.39 -6.40 4.17
CA SER A 153 5.15 -5.10 3.52
C SER A 153 6.17 -4.06 3.97
N PRO A 154 7.48 -4.29 3.71
CA PRO A 154 8.49 -3.32 4.08
C PRO A 154 8.27 -1.99 3.36
N ALA A 155 8.57 -0.88 4.04
CA ALA A 155 8.54 0.47 3.51
C ALA A 155 9.95 1.07 3.46
N CYS A 156 10.05 2.30 2.95
CA CYS A 156 11.35 2.96 2.76
C CYS A 156 12.13 3.23 4.07
N PHE A 157 11.47 3.13 5.22
CA PHE A 157 12.10 3.29 6.53
C PHE A 157 12.57 1.95 7.13
N ASN A 158 12.20 0.81 6.54
CA ASN A 158 12.66 -0.47 7.04
C ASN A 158 14.11 -0.73 6.66
N THR A 159 14.78 -1.58 7.43
CA THR A 159 16.22 -1.85 7.27
C THR A 159 16.52 -3.31 6.92
N ASP A 160 17.69 -3.55 6.34
CA ASP A 160 18.17 -4.92 6.06
C ASP A 160 18.29 -5.76 7.35
N GLN A 161 18.58 -5.09 8.48
CA GLN A 161 18.67 -5.74 9.79
C GLN A 161 17.28 -6.18 10.28
N GLU A 162 16.24 -5.36 10.14
CA GLU A 162 14.87 -5.75 10.49
C GLU A 162 14.39 -6.95 9.65
N VAL A 163 14.76 -6.98 8.36
CA VAL A 163 14.52 -8.13 7.48
C VAL A 163 15.26 -9.37 7.97
N ALA A 164 16.55 -9.24 8.31
CA ALA A 164 17.35 -10.35 8.84
C ALA A 164 16.81 -10.87 10.19
N ASP A 165 16.32 -9.99 11.05
CA ASP A 165 15.73 -10.33 12.34
C ASP A 165 14.42 -11.09 12.16
N PHE A 166 13.59 -10.68 11.20
CA PHE A 166 12.40 -11.42 10.80
C PHE A 166 12.76 -12.82 10.29
N LEU A 167 13.68 -12.93 9.33
CA LEU A 167 14.05 -14.20 8.72
C LEU A 167 14.57 -15.20 9.75
N ARG A 168 15.48 -14.76 10.63
CA ARG A 168 16.00 -15.61 11.72
C ARG A 168 14.88 -16.07 12.66
N SER A 169 14.04 -15.15 13.13
CA SER A 169 12.92 -15.47 14.02
C SER A 169 11.92 -16.43 13.37
N PHE A 170 11.66 -16.25 12.07
CA PHE A 170 10.75 -17.09 11.31
C PHE A 170 11.32 -18.49 11.13
N GLN A 171 12.59 -18.62 10.74
CA GLN A 171 13.27 -19.90 10.58
C GLN A 171 13.33 -20.70 11.90
N GLU A 172 13.66 -20.04 13.03
CA GLU A 172 13.64 -20.67 14.36
C GLU A 172 12.27 -21.26 14.70
N MET A 173 11.19 -20.56 14.34
CA MET A 173 9.82 -21.00 14.60
C MET A 173 9.37 -22.12 13.65
N MET A 174 9.84 -22.13 12.39
CA MET A 174 9.55 -23.21 11.44
C MET A 174 10.31 -24.50 11.76
N ALA A 175 11.45 -24.41 12.46
CA ALA A 175 12.24 -25.56 12.89
C ALA A 175 11.78 -26.22 14.21
N ALA A 176 10.83 -25.60 14.91
CA ALA A 176 10.33 -26.02 16.23
C ALA A 176 9.05 -26.88 16.12
#